data_AF-A0A538RGP9-F1
#
_entry.id   AF-A0A538RGP9-F1
#
_cell.length_a   1.000
_cell.length_b   1.000
_cell.length_c   1.000
_cell.angle_alpha   90.00
_cell.angle_beta   90.00
_cell.angle_gamma   90.00
#
_symmetry.space_group_name_H-M   'P 1'
#
loop_
_entity.id
_entity.type
_entity.pdbx_description
1 polymer ?
#
loop_
_entity_poly.entity_id
_entity_poly.type
_entity_poly.pdbx_seq_one_letter_code
_entity_poly.pdbx_strand_id
1 'polypeptide(L)'
;MDYEHLKEEIKYIVEIAASVPEAFREKCFELLLNNLLSGKAAKAQIIPTATTAPVPPPASTSAIPLHAHVKAFMRRKGITSDQIESIVMLEDGDIHFLKEPAHGQAAKGQVDWALLLALKNGILNNTLKVDPEEVRSMVQEKGFYDPANYAANFKKPKYAAFFRAALEPQGEPQSLSGEGETALAELIKALASGS
;
A
#
# COMPACT_ATOMS: atom_id res chain seq x y z
N MET A 1 28.62 -15.06 -5.29
CA MET A 1 28.93 -13.91 -6.15
C MET A 1 30.43 -13.84 -6.27
N ASP A 2 30.95 -14.00 -7.49
CA ASP A 2 32.38 -13.85 -7.75
C ASP A 2 32.75 -12.36 -7.75
N TYR A 3 33.95 -12.05 -7.25
CA TYR A 3 34.41 -10.67 -7.05
C TYR A 3 34.44 -9.87 -8.37
N GLU A 4 34.70 -10.52 -9.49
CA GLU A 4 34.72 -9.88 -10.81
C GLU A 4 33.32 -9.44 -11.27
N HIS A 5 32.30 -10.27 -11.05
CA HIS A 5 30.90 -9.92 -11.38
C HIS A 5 30.39 -8.77 -10.50
N LEU A 6 30.76 -8.76 -9.22
CA LEU A 6 30.40 -7.67 -8.32
C LEU A 6 30.96 -6.32 -8.79
N LYS A 7 32.19 -6.32 -9.32
CA LYS A 7 32.85 -5.11 -9.81
C LYS A 7 32.18 -4.56 -11.08
N GLU A 8 31.72 -5.42 -11.97
CA GLU A 8 30.99 -5.03 -13.17
C GLU A 8 29.62 -4.41 -12.84
N GLU A 9 28.87 -5.04 -11.93
CA GLU A 9 27.58 -4.55 -11.46
C GLU A 9 27.71 -3.19 -10.74
N ILE A 10 28.74 -3.02 -9.90
CA ILE A 10 29.02 -1.72 -9.26
C ILE A 10 29.30 -0.64 -10.31
N LYS A 11 30.07 -0.96 -11.37
CA LYS A 11 30.35 -0.01 -12.44
C LYS A 11 29.07 0.40 -13.18
N TYR A 12 28.17 -0.55 -13.43
CA TYR A 12 26.87 -0.29 -14.04
C TYR A 12 25.98 0.60 -13.17
N ILE A 13 25.96 0.39 -11.85
CA ILE A 13 25.24 1.24 -10.90
C ILE A 13 25.77 2.68 -10.91
N VAL A 14 27.09 2.86 -11.01
CA VAL A 14 27.69 4.20 -11.10
C VAL A 14 27.26 4.90 -12.38
N GLU A 15 27.22 4.20 -13.51
CA GLU A 15 26.75 4.76 -14.79
C GLU A 15 25.28 5.18 -14.71
N ILE A 16 24.42 4.36 -14.10
CA ILE A 16 23.01 4.73 -13.87
C ILE A 16 22.90 5.95 -12.95
N ALA A 17 23.61 5.96 -11.83
CA ALA A 17 23.57 7.08 -10.89
C ALA A 17 24.10 8.39 -11.52
N ALA A 18 25.04 8.31 -12.46
CA ALA A 18 25.50 9.47 -13.20
C ALA A 18 24.43 10.04 -14.16
N SER A 19 23.51 9.21 -14.65
CA SER A 19 22.42 9.61 -15.54
C SER A 19 21.28 10.37 -14.85
N VAL A 20 21.18 10.27 -13.52
CA VAL A 20 20.17 11.00 -12.72
C VAL A 20 20.67 12.37 -12.26
N PRO A 21 19.75 13.34 -12.07
CA PRO A 21 20.09 14.66 -11.54
C PRO A 21 20.83 14.57 -10.20
N GLU A 22 21.73 15.52 -9.96
CA GLU A 22 22.63 15.52 -8.80
C GLU A 22 21.89 15.40 -7.46
N ALA A 23 20.71 16.02 -7.35
CA ALA A 23 19.84 15.94 -6.17
C ALA A 23 19.40 14.52 -5.79
N PHE A 24 19.43 13.56 -6.74
CA PHE A 24 18.98 12.18 -6.54
C PHE A 24 20.10 11.16 -6.72
N ARG A 25 21.31 11.58 -7.13
CA ARG A 25 22.43 10.70 -7.47
C ARG A 25 22.86 9.83 -6.30
N GLU A 26 23.06 10.42 -5.13
CA GLU A 26 23.49 9.69 -3.92
C GLU A 26 22.44 8.66 -3.49
N LYS A 27 21.16 9.07 -3.44
CA LYS A 27 20.05 8.18 -3.07
C LYS A 27 19.85 7.04 -4.07
N CYS A 28 20.00 7.33 -5.37
CA CYS A 28 19.90 6.32 -6.42
C CYS A 28 21.04 5.31 -6.34
N PHE A 29 22.27 5.77 -6.15
CA PHE A 29 23.44 4.91 -5.96
C PHE A 29 23.27 4.00 -4.73
N GLU A 30 22.89 4.58 -3.59
CA GLU A 30 22.70 3.84 -2.35
C GLU A 30 21.59 2.78 -2.47
N LEU A 31 20.47 3.11 -3.11
CA LEU A 31 19.35 2.19 -3.31
C LEU A 31 19.73 1.02 -4.24
N LEU A 32 20.43 1.30 -5.34
CA LEU A 32 20.86 0.29 -6.30
C LEU A 32 21.94 -0.62 -5.72
N LEU A 33 22.91 -0.06 -4.98
CA LEU A 33 23.95 -0.82 -4.30
C LEU A 33 23.36 -1.74 -3.21
N ASN A 34 22.41 -1.23 -2.42
CA ASN A 34 21.73 -2.05 -1.41
C ASN A 34 20.93 -3.19 -2.04
N ASN A 35 20.28 -2.98 -3.19
CA ASN A 35 19.56 -4.04 -3.90
C ASN A 35 20.52 -5.13 -4.44
N LEU A 36 21.68 -4.72 -4.98
CA LEU A 36 22.71 -5.63 -5.46
C LEU A 36 23.27 -6.51 -4.31
N LEU A 37 23.62 -5.90 -3.19
CA LEU A 37 24.18 -6.59 -2.02
C LEU A 37 23.14 -7.46 -1.30
N SER A 38 21.86 -7.08 -1.35
CA SER A 38 20.75 -7.85 -0.76
C SER A 38 20.33 -9.07 -1.59
N GLY A 39 20.98 -9.33 -2.73
CA GLY A 39 20.69 -10.50 -3.58
C GLY A 39 19.35 -10.45 -4.31
N LYS A 40 18.65 -9.30 -4.30
CA LYS A 40 17.48 -9.05 -5.15
C LYS A 40 17.95 -8.65 -6.54
N ALA A 41 18.58 -9.57 -7.25
CA ALA A 41 18.95 -9.39 -8.65
C ALA A 41 17.68 -9.38 -9.51
N ALA A 42 17.07 -8.20 -9.66
CA ALA A 42 16.11 -7.96 -10.72
C ALA A 42 16.86 -8.04 -12.04
N LYS A 43 16.78 -9.20 -12.71
CA LYS A 43 17.24 -9.35 -14.09
C LYS A 43 16.48 -8.36 -14.97
N ALA A 44 17.09 -7.23 -15.28
CA ALA A 44 16.63 -6.34 -16.32
C ALA A 44 16.76 -7.07 -17.66
N GLN A 45 15.63 -7.50 -18.24
CA GLN A 45 15.58 -7.96 -19.62
C GLN A 45 15.69 -6.74 -20.54
N ILE A 46 16.77 -6.71 -21.31
CA ILE A 46 16.99 -5.80 -22.42
C ILE A 46 16.08 -6.27 -23.56
N ILE A 47 15.10 -5.46 -23.97
CA ILE A 47 14.30 -5.72 -25.18
C ILE A 47 14.85 -4.85 -26.32
N PRO A 48 15.25 -5.41 -27.47
CA PRO A 48 15.65 -4.63 -28.63
C PRO A 48 14.43 -4.02 -29.34
N THR A 49 14.59 -2.77 -29.75
CA THR A 49 13.67 -1.97 -30.55
C THR A 49 13.33 -2.63 -31.90
N ALA A 50 12.04 -2.79 -32.20
CA ALA A 50 11.54 -2.94 -33.57
C ALA A 50 10.14 -2.34 -33.76
N THR A 51 10.07 -1.49 -34.77
CA THR A 51 8.98 -0.75 -35.42
C THR A 51 7.67 -1.50 -35.71
N THR A 52 6.59 -0.71 -35.83
CA THR A 52 5.32 -0.83 -36.60
C THR A 52 3.99 -1.25 -35.94
N ALA A 53 2.98 -0.40 -36.22
CA ALA A 53 1.51 -0.48 -36.16
C ALA A 53 0.80 -0.03 -34.85
N PRO A 54 -0.24 0.83 -34.94
CA PRO A 54 -0.98 1.34 -33.79
C PRO A 54 -1.97 0.27 -33.30
N VAL A 55 -1.54 -0.49 -32.30
CA VAL A 55 -2.43 -1.32 -31.49
C VAL A 55 -3.17 -0.36 -30.54
N PRO A 56 -4.51 -0.43 -30.41
CA PRO A 56 -5.22 0.35 -29.40
C PRO A 56 -4.58 0.05 -28.04
N PRO A 57 -4.36 1.06 -27.18
CA PRO A 57 -3.60 0.88 -25.96
C PRO A 57 -4.23 -0.27 -25.17
N PRO A 58 -3.47 -1.33 -24.82
CA PRO A 58 -3.94 -2.24 -23.80
C PRO A 58 -4.15 -1.37 -22.57
N ALA A 59 -5.35 -1.42 -22.00
CA ALA A 59 -5.58 -0.90 -20.67
C ALA A 59 -4.55 -1.61 -19.78
N SER A 60 -3.49 -0.90 -19.42
CA SER A 60 -2.53 -1.35 -18.42
C SER A 60 -3.27 -1.34 -17.09
N THR A 61 -4.13 -2.31 -16.85
CA THR A 61 -4.51 -2.70 -15.51
C THR A 61 -3.25 -3.29 -14.91
N SER A 62 -2.43 -2.42 -14.31
CA SER A 62 -1.29 -2.79 -13.47
C SER A 62 -1.83 -3.73 -12.40
N ALA A 63 -1.73 -5.03 -12.64
CA ALA A 63 -2.27 -6.04 -11.74
C ALA A 63 -1.63 -5.83 -10.37
N ILE A 64 -2.46 -5.57 -9.35
CA ILE A 64 -1.98 -5.25 -8.01
C ILE A 64 -1.22 -6.47 -7.48
N PRO A 65 0.07 -6.36 -7.14
CA PRO A 65 0.86 -7.50 -6.66
C PRO A 65 0.41 -7.87 -5.25
N LEU A 66 -0.55 -8.79 -5.15
CA LEU A 66 -1.07 -9.24 -3.86
C LEU A 66 -0.08 -10.18 -3.16
N HIS A 67 0.44 -9.75 -2.00
CA HIS A 67 1.33 -10.55 -1.16
C HIS A 67 0.62 -11.70 -0.44
N ALA A 68 1.40 -12.64 0.12
CA ALA A 68 0.89 -13.86 0.74
C ALA A 68 -0.10 -13.60 1.88
N HIS A 69 0.13 -12.58 2.71
CA HIS A 69 -0.75 -12.28 3.84
C HIS A 69 -2.10 -11.70 3.37
N VAL A 70 -2.08 -10.84 2.35
CA VAL A 70 -3.30 -10.29 1.72
C VAL A 70 -4.08 -11.39 1.01
N LYS A 71 -3.42 -12.26 0.25
CA LYS A 71 -4.05 -13.44 -0.38
C LYS A 71 -4.70 -14.37 0.64
N ALA A 72 -4.02 -14.60 1.77
CA ALA A 72 -4.57 -15.41 2.85
C ALA A 72 -5.81 -14.75 3.48
N PHE A 73 -5.74 -13.45 3.75
CA PHE A 73 -6.88 -12.64 4.21
C PHE A 73 -8.07 -12.73 3.25
N MET A 74 -7.84 -12.50 1.96
CA MET A 74 -8.85 -12.58 0.91
C MET A 74 -9.52 -13.96 0.87
N ARG A 75 -8.73 -15.03 0.90
CA ARG A 75 -9.25 -16.41 0.94
C ARG A 75 -10.10 -16.68 2.18
N ARG A 76 -9.65 -16.24 3.36
CA ARG A 76 -10.39 -16.43 4.63
C ARG A 76 -11.70 -15.67 4.68
N LYS A 77 -11.75 -14.47 4.07
CA LYS A 77 -12.91 -13.57 4.15
C LYS A 77 -13.79 -13.56 2.90
N GLY A 78 -13.42 -14.34 1.88
CA GLY A 78 -14.15 -14.43 0.62
C GLY A 78 -14.14 -13.10 -0.14
N ILE A 79 -12.96 -12.51 -0.29
CA ILE A 79 -12.73 -11.30 -1.10
C ILE A 79 -12.03 -11.73 -2.38
N THR A 80 -12.49 -11.22 -3.51
CA THR A 80 -11.89 -11.47 -4.84
C THR A 80 -10.90 -10.38 -5.22
N SER A 81 -9.97 -10.67 -6.14
CA SER A 81 -9.04 -9.65 -6.65
C SER A 81 -9.81 -8.50 -7.32
N ASP A 82 -10.83 -8.83 -8.11
CA ASP A 82 -11.70 -7.85 -8.78
C ASP A 82 -12.33 -6.85 -7.78
N GLN A 83 -12.73 -7.32 -6.60
CA GLN A 83 -13.25 -6.43 -5.56
C GLN A 83 -12.18 -5.44 -5.06
N ILE A 84 -10.94 -5.89 -4.87
CA ILE A 84 -9.83 -5.02 -4.48
C ILE A 84 -9.52 -4.03 -5.62
N GLU A 85 -9.36 -4.52 -6.84
CA GLU A 85 -9.05 -3.70 -8.02
C GLU A 85 -10.17 -2.70 -8.35
N SER A 86 -11.41 -2.95 -7.92
CA SER A 86 -12.52 -2.00 -8.06
C SER A 86 -12.50 -0.83 -7.06
N ILE A 87 -11.72 -0.94 -5.98
CA ILE A 87 -11.66 0.07 -4.91
C ILE A 87 -10.30 0.74 -4.80
N VAL A 88 -9.24 0.14 -5.36
CA VAL A 88 -7.88 0.68 -5.33
C VAL A 88 -7.18 0.54 -6.67
N MET A 89 -6.21 1.42 -6.90
CA MET A 89 -5.30 1.41 -8.04
C MET A 89 -3.86 1.52 -7.57
N LEU A 90 -2.95 0.81 -8.23
CA LEU A 90 -1.51 0.97 -8.06
C LEU A 90 -0.97 1.90 -9.14
N GLU A 91 -0.42 3.04 -8.72
CA GLU A 91 0.21 4.04 -9.58
C GLU A 91 1.53 4.48 -8.95
N ASP A 92 2.62 4.50 -9.73
CA ASP A 92 3.96 4.88 -9.29
C ASP A 92 4.47 4.19 -8.00
N GLY A 93 4.02 2.95 -7.75
CA GLY A 93 4.40 2.18 -6.57
C GLY A 93 3.62 2.52 -5.30
N ASP A 94 2.60 3.38 -5.39
CA ASP A 94 1.68 3.69 -4.30
C ASP A 94 0.23 3.27 -4.60
N ILE A 95 -0.53 3.04 -3.54
CA ILE A 95 -1.95 2.67 -3.61
C ILE A 95 -2.82 3.90 -3.43
N HIS A 96 -3.66 4.15 -4.45
CA HIS A 96 -4.71 5.16 -4.46
C HIS A 96 -6.08 4.49 -4.32
N PHE A 97 -6.98 5.08 -3.51
CA PHE A 97 -8.35 4.59 -3.37
C PHE A 97 -9.24 5.22 -4.46
N LEU A 98 -9.86 4.36 -5.27
CA LEU A 98 -10.84 4.74 -6.29
C LEU A 98 -12.23 4.99 -5.69
N LYS A 99 -12.53 4.29 -4.58
CA LYS A 99 -13.79 4.42 -3.84
C LYS A 99 -13.51 4.72 -2.37
N GLU A 100 -14.23 5.69 -1.84
CA GLU A 100 -14.04 6.19 -0.48
C GLU A 100 -15.24 5.87 0.42
N PRO A 101 -15.04 5.83 1.76
CA PRO A 101 -16.15 5.71 2.70
C PRO A 101 -17.17 6.85 2.55
N ALA A 102 -18.46 6.55 2.69
CA ALA A 102 -19.51 7.56 2.59
C ALA A 102 -19.43 8.61 3.71
N HIS A 103 -19.63 9.87 3.35
CA HIS A 103 -19.77 10.97 4.30
C HIS A 103 -21.12 10.89 5.03
N GLY A 104 -21.11 11.03 6.35
CA GLY A 104 -22.35 11.07 7.15
C GLY A 104 -22.17 10.72 8.62
N GLN A 105 -21.13 9.96 8.96
CA GLN A 105 -20.79 9.65 10.35
C GLN A 105 -19.28 9.72 10.56
N ALA A 106 -18.80 10.78 11.22
CA ALA A 106 -17.37 11.01 11.45
C ALA A 106 -16.68 9.80 12.09
N ALA A 107 -17.28 9.24 13.15
CA ALA A 107 -16.73 8.07 13.84
C ALA A 107 -16.60 6.83 12.93
N LYS A 108 -17.59 6.60 12.06
CA LYS A 108 -17.55 5.48 11.12
C LYS A 108 -16.52 5.72 10.04
N GLY A 109 -16.51 6.89 9.41
CA GLY A 109 -15.54 7.22 8.38
C GLY A 109 -14.10 7.21 8.88
N GLN A 110 -13.84 7.67 10.11
CA GLN A 110 -12.52 7.57 10.75
C GLN A 110 -12.01 6.12 10.82
N VAL A 111 -12.88 5.21 11.24
CA VAL A 111 -12.54 3.79 11.38
C VAL A 111 -12.45 3.11 10.02
N ASP A 112 -13.37 3.42 9.09
CA ASP A 112 -13.33 2.88 7.73
C ASP A 112 -12.02 3.26 7.04
N TRP A 113 -11.56 4.51 7.18
CA TRP A 113 -10.23 4.93 6.68
C TRP A 113 -9.08 4.18 7.35
N ALA A 114 -9.14 3.95 8.66
CA ALA A 114 -8.11 3.16 9.34
C ALA A 114 -8.03 1.71 8.83
N LEU A 115 -9.17 1.10 8.52
CA LEU A 115 -9.24 -0.23 7.91
C LEU A 115 -8.66 -0.21 6.48
N LEU A 116 -9.01 0.78 5.67
CA LEU A 116 -8.50 0.93 4.31
C LEU A 116 -6.99 1.18 4.29
N LEU A 117 -6.45 2.00 5.18
CA LEU A 117 -5.00 2.18 5.31
C LEU A 117 -4.29 0.88 5.72
N ALA A 118 -4.91 0.07 6.59
CA ALA A 118 -4.38 -1.26 6.88
C ALA A 118 -4.35 -2.16 5.62
N LEU A 119 -5.35 -2.06 4.74
CA LEU A 119 -5.34 -2.75 3.44
C LEU A 119 -4.20 -2.23 2.55
N LYS A 120 -4.03 -0.90 2.42
CA LYS A 120 -2.93 -0.28 1.67
C LYS A 120 -1.58 -0.81 2.15
N ASN A 121 -1.34 -0.83 3.46
CA ASN A 121 -0.13 -1.40 4.05
C ASN A 121 -0.02 -2.91 3.85
N GLY A 122 -1.14 -3.64 3.79
CA GLY A 122 -1.17 -5.04 3.40
C GLY A 122 -0.65 -5.24 1.98
N ILE A 123 -1.10 -4.42 1.04
CA ILE A 123 -0.75 -4.50 -0.38
C ILE A 123 0.70 -4.08 -0.62
N LEU A 124 1.17 -3.02 0.03
CA LEU A 124 2.52 -2.49 -0.19
C LEU A 124 3.60 -3.19 0.64
N ASN A 125 3.28 -3.53 1.89
CA ASN A 125 4.26 -3.95 2.90
C ASN A 125 4.02 -5.38 3.42
N ASN A 126 3.01 -6.09 2.90
CA ASN A 126 2.60 -7.43 3.35
C ASN A 126 2.16 -7.48 4.84
N THR A 127 1.76 -6.34 5.42
CA THR A 127 1.28 -6.24 6.81
C THR A 127 -0.02 -5.46 6.90
N LEU A 128 -1.08 -6.07 7.41
CA LEU A 128 -2.36 -5.41 7.72
C LEU A 128 -2.25 -4.63 9.03
N LYS A 129 -1.43 -3.59 9.01
CA LYS A 129 -1.17 -2.66 10.12
C LYS A 129 -1.51 -1.25 9.71
N VAL A 130 -1.84 -0.42 10.69
CA VAL A 130 -2.10 0.99 10.47
C VAL A 130 -1.39 1.85 11.50
N ASP A 131 -0.81 2.95 11.04
CA ASP A 131 -0.18 3.96 11.86
C ASP A 131 -1.22 5.00 12.34
N PRO A 132 -1.28 5.34 13.65
CA PRO A 132 -2.26 6.29 14.17
C PRO A 132 -2.17 7.72 13.59
N GLU A 133 -0.98 8.19 13.22
CA GLU A 133 -0.78 9.53 12.64
C GLU A 133 -1.08 9.54 11.14
N GLU A 134 -0.83 8.43 10.43
CA GLU A 134 -1.30 8.24 9.05
C GLU A 134 -2.85 8.29 9.00
N VAL A 135 -3.52 7.59 9.93
CA VAL A 135 -4.99 7.66 10.05
C VAL A 135 -5.43 9.09 10.29
N ARG A 136 -4.79 9.78 11.24
CA ARG A 136 -5.14 11.16 11.59
C ARG A 136 -5.04 12.09 10.38
N SER A 137 -3.93 12.00 9.66
CA SER A 137 -3.66 12.81 8.47
C SER A 137 -4.70 12.52 7.38
N MET A 138 -4.97 11.23 7.13
CA MET A 138 -5.96 10.80 6.13
C MET A 138 -7.37 11.29 6.47
N VAL A 139 -7.81 11.15 7.72
CA VAL A 139 -9.16 11.60 8.09
C VAL A 139 -9.28 13.13 8.12
N GLN A 140 -8.18 13.86 8.33
CA GLN A 140 -8.14 15.32 8.19
C GLN A 140 -8.29 15.73 6.73
N GLU A 141 -7.50 15.12 5.84
CA GLU A 141 -7.56 15.36 4.40
C GLU A 141 -8.96 15.08 3.84
N LYS A 142 -9.58 13.98 4.28
CA LYS A 142 -10.88 13.51 3.78
C LYS A 142 -12.09 14.13 4.48
N GLY A 143 -11.87 15.03 5.44
CA GLY A 143 -12.94 15.77 6.12
C GLY A 143 -13.72 14.95 7.17
N PHE A 144 -13.16 13.86 7.68
CA PHE A 144 -13.74 13.04 8.75
C PHE A 144 -13.17 13.37 10.14
N TYR A 145 -12.17 14.26 10.22
CA TYR A 145 -11.52 14.59 11.48
C TYR A 145 -12.42 15.42 12.40
N ASP A 146 -12.66 14.89 13.59
CA ASP A 146 -13.35 15.57 14.68
C ASP A 146 -12.37 15.65 15.86
N PRO A 147 -11.73 16.79 16.13
CA PRO A 147 -10.70 16.90 17.15
C PRO A 147 -11.22 16.59 18.56
N ALA A 148 -12.48 16.88 18.85
CA ALA A 148 -13.07 16.64 20.16
C ALA A 148 -13.34 15.15 20.39
N ASN A 149 -13.67 14.41 19.33
CA ASN A 149 -14.12 13.02 19.44
C ASN A 149 -13.16 11.99 18.84
N TYR A 150 -12.09 12.37 18.15
CA TYR A 150 -11.20 11.46 17.42
C TYR A 150 -10.69 10.31 18.30
N ALA A 151 -9.99 10.63 19.38
CA ALA A 151 -9.45 9.61 20.29
C ALA A 151 -10.56 8.80 20.98
N ALA A 152 -11.68 9.44 21.31
CA ALA A 152 -12.81 8.77 21.96
C ALA A 152 -13.51 7.78 21.02
N ASN A 153 -13.58 8.09 19.72
CA ASN A 153 -14.18 7.21 18.72
C ASN A 153 -13.43 5.88 18.64
N PHE A 154 -12.11 5.87 18.52
CA PHE A 154 -11.32 4.62 18.47
C PHE A 154 -11.35 3.82 19.78
N LYS A 155 -11.66 4.46 20.93
CA LYS A 155 -11.81 3.78 22.22
C LYS A 155 -13.20 3.17 22.44
N LYS A 156 -14.19 3.42 21.57
CA LYS A 156 -15.50 2.78 21.67
C LYS A 156 -15.33 1.27 21.57
N PRO A 157 -16.00 0.45 22.41
CA PRO A 157 -15.77 -1.01 22.45
C PRO A 157 -15.84 -1.68 21.07
N LYS A 158 -16.80 -1.28 20.25
CA LYS A 158 -16.96 -1.74 18.86
C LYS A 158 -15.70 -1.54 18.01
N TYR A 159 -15.06 -0.38 18.11
CA TYR A 159 -13.94 -0.01 17.24
C TYR A 159 -12.58 -0.38 17.84
N ALA A 160 -12.47 -0.35 19.17
CA ALA A 160 -11.28 -0.84 19.86
C ALA A 160 -11.03 -2.33 19.56
N ALA A 161 -12.09 -3.13 19.42
CA ALA A 161 -11.99 -4.54 19.07
C ALA A 161 -11.41 -4.82 17.67
N PHE A 162 -11.35 -3.82 16.77
CA PHE A 162 -10.81 -4.00 15.42
C PHE A 162 -9.29 -4.03 15.37
N PHE A 163 -8.62 -3.53 16.39
CA PHE A 163 -7.17 -3.44 16.45
C PHE A 163 -6.65 -4.32 17.60
N ARG A 164 -5.43 -4.83 17.48
CA ARG A 164 -4.83 -5.66 18.54
C ARG A 164 -4.49 -4.89 19.82
N ALA A 165 -4.22 -3.60 19.69
CA ALA A 165 -4.11 -2.67 20.81
C ALA A 165 -4.73 -1.31 20.41
N ALA A 166 -4.83 -0.40 21.38
CA ALA A 166 -5.36 0.93 21.14
C ALA A 166 -4.49 1.71 20.14
N LEU A 167 -5.14 2.48 19.26
CA LEU A 167 -4.48 3.47 18.41
C LEU A 167 -4.17 4.72 19.25
N GLU A 168 -2.99 4.73 19.87
CA GLU A 168 -2.52 5.86 20.66
C GLU A 168 -1.91 6.94 19.78
N PRO A 169 -2.11 8.25 20.08
CA PRO A 169 -1.42 9.32 19.37
C PRO A 169 0.09 9.13 19.41
N GLN A 170 0.76 9.24 18.27
CA GLN A 170 2.19 8.96 18.12
C GLN A 170 2.63 7.57 18.63
N GLY A 171 1.69 6.62 18.72
CA GLY A 171 1.95 5.25 19.14
C GLY A 171 2.42 4.36 17.99
N GLU A 172 2.77 3.12 18.32
CA GLU A 172 3.21 2.12 17.35
C GLU A 172 2.10 1.70 16.38
N PRO A 173 2.43 1.34 15.12
CA PRO A 173 1.46 0.81 14.16
C PRO A 173 0.76 -0.46 14.66
N GLN A 174 -0.57 -0.46 14.65
CA GLN A 174 -1.37 -1.56 15.19
C GLN A 174 -1.87 -2.49 14.10
N SER A 175 -1.79 -3.80 14.36
CA SER A 175 -2.35 -4.82 13.47
C SER A 175 -3.85 -4.94 13.64
N LEU A 176 -4.55 -5.30 12.57
CA LEU A 176 -5.94 -5.70 12.68
C LEU A 176 -6.09 -6.95 13.57
N SER A 177 -7.17 -6.98 14.33
CA SER A 177 -7.67 -8.17 15.02
C SER A 177 -8.46 -9.07 14.04
N GLY A 178 -8.93 -10.22 14.51
CA GLY A 178 -9.84 -11.07 13.72
C GLY A 178 -11.16 -10.37 13.37
N GLU A 179 -11.67 -9.53 14.27
CA GLU A 179 -12.85 -8.68 14.06
C GLU A 179 -12.55 -7.53 13.10
N GLY A 180 -11.37 -6.90 13.23
CA GLY A 180 -10.93 -5.86 12.30
C GLY A 180 -10.78 -6.38 10.87
N GLU A 181 -10.23 -7.58 10.69
CA GLU A 181 -10.21 -8.23 9.38
C GLU A 181 -11.64 -8.51 8.85
N THR A 182 -12.58 -8.91 9.70
CA THR A 182 -13.98 -9.07 9.28
C THR A 182 -14.57 -7.73 8.84
N ALA A 183 -14.38 -6.68 9.64
CA ALA A 183 -14.88 -5.34 9.33
C ALA A 183 -14.28 -4.77 8.04
N LEU A 184 -12.98 -4.97 7.81
CA LEU A 184 -12.33 -4.60 6.56
C LEU A 184 -12.94 -5.36 5.36
N ALA A 185 -13.19 -6.66 5.51
CA ALA A 185 -13.78 -7.45 4.44
C ALA A 185 -15.20 -6.98 4.07
N GLU A 186 -16.02 -6.66 5.08
CA GLU A 186 -17.35 -6.09 4.87
C GLU A 186 -17.28 -4.72 4.18
N LEU A 187 -16.33 -3.88 4.60
CA LEU A 187 -16.11 -2.57 3.98
C LEU A 187 -15.70 -2.68 2.51
N ILE A 188 -14.75 -3.57 2.18
CA ILE A 188 -14.32 -3.83 0.80
C ILE A 188 -15.51 -4.26 -0.05
N LYS A 189 -16.34 -5.20 0.45
CA LYS A 189 -17.53 -5.67 -0.28
C LYS A 189 -18.53 -4.56 -0.51
N ALA A 190 -18.81 -3.74 0.51
CA ALA A 190 -19.74 -2.62 0.41
C ALA A 190 -19.28 -1.56 -0.61
N LEU A 191 -17.99 -1.22 -0.62
CA LEU A 191 -17.42 -0.29 -1.59
C LEU A 191 -17.42 -0.91 -3.01
N ALA A 192 -17.06 -2.18 -3.14
CA ALA A 192 -17.02 -2.87 -4.43
C ALA A 192 -18.41 -2.97 -5.08
N SER A 193 -19.47 -3.22 -4.31
CA SER A 193 -20.85 -3.33 -4.83
C SER A 193 -21.46 -2.01 -5.31
N GLY A 194 -20.85 -0.87 -4.97
CA GLY A 194 -21.45 0.46 -5.18
C GLY A 194 -22.58 0.67 -4.16
N SER A 195 -22.38 1.59 -3.23
CA SER A 195 -23.46 2.11 -2.38
C SER A 195 -24.16 3.25 -3.10
#